data_AF-A0A087DTJ8-F1
#
_entry.id   AF-A0A087DTJ8-F1
#
_cell.length_a   1.000
_cell.length_b   1.000
_cell.length_c   1.000
_cell.angle_alpha   90.00
_cell.angle_beta   90.00
_cell.angle_gamma   90.00
#
_symmetry.space_group_name_H-M   'P 1'
#
loop_
_entity.id
_entity.type
_entity.pdbx_description
1 polymer ?
#
loop_
_entity_poly.entity_id
_entity_poly.type
_entity_poly.pdbx_seq_one_letter_code
_entity_poly.pdbx_strand_id
1 'polypeptide(L)' 'MKGKTSSMMQPPSRKPSSVNEIFRDDSKEKKEEEKRVTVGFGVTLSTRKKLKQYALDHDTKMKDIAEDALLEYMENHQ' A
#
# COMPACT_ATOMS: atom_id res chain seq x y z
N MET A 1 29.98 48.53 17.31
CA MET A 1 28.69 47.81 17.21
C MET A 1 28.18 47.97 15.78
N LYS A 2 27.74 46.87 15.14
CA LYS A 2 27.07 46.78 13.81
C LYS A 2 28.01 46.99 12.61
N GLY A 3 28.04 46.15 11.57
CA GLY A 3 27.28 44.94 11.28
C GLY A 3 27.95 44.26 10.07
N LYS A 4 28.05 42.94 10.12
CA LYS A 4 28.55 42.09 9.03
C LYS A 4 27.65 42.26 7.81
N THR A 5 28.17 42.70 6.67
CA THR A 5 27.42 42.76 5.42
C THR A 5 27.77 41.56 4.53
N SER A 6 26.70 40.97 4.00
CA SER A 6 26.64 40.07 2.85
C SER A 6 27.43 38.76 2.93
N SER A 7 26.83 37.78 3.62
CA SER A 7 26.84 36.41 3.12
C SER A 7 26.08 36.42 1.79
N MET A 8 26.82 36.49 0.68
CA MET A 8 26.28 36.31 -0.65
C MET A 8 25.61 34.94 -0.72
N MET A 9 24.32 34.90 -1.04
CA MET A 9 23.59 33.67 -1.30
C MET A 9 24.36 32.85 -2.34
N GLN A 10 24.93 31.72 -1.90
CA GLN A 10 25.44 30.73 -2.83
C GLN A 10 24.25 30.22 -3.67
N PRO A 11 24.33 30.23 -5.01
CA PRO A 11 23.33 29.55 -5.82
C PRO A 11 23.38 28.04 -5.51
N PRO A 12 22.23 27.35 -5.51
CA PRO A 12 22.20 25.92 -5.25
C PRO A 12 23.04 25.18 -6.30
N SER A 13 24.13 24.53 -5.85
CA SER A 13 25.11 23.87 -6.72
C SER A 13 24.65 22.54 -7.31
N ARG A 14 23.41 22.12 -7.03
CA ARG A 14 22.88 20.83 -7.47
C ARG A 14 21.92 21.04 -8.64
N LYS A 15 22.38 20.62 -9.83
CA LYS A 15 21.51 20.42 -10.98
C LYS A 15 20.50 19.32 -10.61
N PRO A 16 19.19 19.53 -10.80
CA PRO A 16 18.18 18.52 -10.52
C PRO A 16 18.46 17.29 -11.39
N SER A 17 18.44 16.11 -10.77
CA SER A 17 18.81 14.84 -11.43
C SER A 17 17.68 14.28 -12.31
N SER A 18 16.47 14.80 -12.13
CA SER A 18 15.28 14.40 -12.87
C SER A 18 14.22 15.51 -12.83
N VAL A 19 13.40 15.58 -13.88
CA VAL A 19 12.27 16.53 -14.01
C VAL A 19 11.28 16.40 -12.84
N ASN A 20 11.20 15.21 -12.22
CA ASN A 20 10.35 14.94 -11.06
C ASN A 20 10.76 15.72 -9.78
N GLU A 21 11.96 16.31 -9.70
CA GLU A 21 12.35 17.14 -8.54
C GLU A 21 11.83 18.57 -8.63
N ILE A 22 11.48 19.04 -9.85
CA ILE A 22 11.07 20.43 -10.12
C ILE A 22 9.57 20.61 -9.85
N PHE A 23 8.78 19.59 -10.16
CA PHE A 23 7.36 19.54 -9.84
C PHE A 23 7.16 18.83 -8.50
N ARG A 24 7.36 19.57 -7.41
CA ARG A 24 6.92 19.10 -6.09
C ARG A 24 5.40 19.10 -6.08
N ASP A 25 4.82 17.92 -6.20
CA ASP A 25 3.42 17.70 -5.86
C ASP A 25 3.30 17.88 -4.34
N ASP A 26 2.92 19.09 -3.90
CA ASP A 26 2.65 19.43 -2.48
C ASP A 26 1.36 18.77 -1.96
N SER A 27 0.86 17.75 -2.66
CA SER A 27 -0.25 16.90 -2.24
C SER A 27 0.28 15.65 -1.54
N LYS A 28 1.05 15.82 -0.46
CA LYS A 28 1.18 14.74 0.54
C LYS A 28 -0.09 14.67 1.37
N GLU A 29 -1.21 14.36 0.72
CA GLU A 29 -2.26 13.63 1.39
C GLU A 29 -1.59 12.33 1.85
N LYS A 30 -1.42 12.19 3.17
CA LYS A 30 -1.18 10.90 3.78
C LYS A 30 -2.40 10.05 3.44
N LYS A 31 -2.38 9.35 2.31
CA LYS A 31 -3.22 8.18 2.10
C LYS A 31 -2.99 7.33 3.35
N GLU A 32 -4.03 7.14 4.15
CA GLU A 32 -4.01 6.16 5.22
C GLU A 32 -3.51 4.86 4.59
N GLU A 33 -2.29 4.46 4.93
CA GLU A 33 -1.80 3.16 4.51
C GLU A 33 -2.73 2.15 5.18
N GLU A 34 -3.62 1.55 4.39
CA GLU A 34 -4.40 0.38 4.80
C GLU A 34 -3.42 -0.60 5.44
N LYS A 35 -3.53 -0.77 6.76
CA LYS A 35 -2.69 -1.70 7.51
C LYS A 35 -3.05 -3.11 7.07
N ARG A 36 -2.34 -3.61 6.06
CA ARG A 36 -2.49 -4.99 5.59
C ARG A 36 -1.95 -5.93 6.65
N VAL A 37 -2.85 -6.70 7.26
CA VAL A 37 -2.49 -7.79 8.18
C VAL A 37 -2.34 -9.07 7.37
N THR A 38 -1.16 -9.69 7.43
CA THR A 38 -0.94 -11.00 6.83
C THR A 38 -1.50 -12.07 7.76
N VAL A 39 -2.48 -12.84 7.27
CA VAL A 39 -3.06 -13.97 8.00
C VAL A 39 -2.68 -15.27 7.29
N GLY A 40 -2.25 -16.26 8.06
CA GLY A 40 -1.96 -17.62 7.57
C GLY A 40 -2.82 -18.64 8.30
N PHE A 41 -3.48 -19.53 7.57
CA PHE A 41 -4.30 -20.60 8.13
C PHE A 41 -4.03 -21.92 7.40
N GLY A 42 -4.13 -23.01 8.15
CA GLY A 42 -4.00 -24.36 7.63
C GLY A 42 -5.33 -24.84 7.04
N VAL A 43 -5.28 -25.42 5.84
CA VAL A 43 -6.41 -26.14 5.24
C VAL A 43 -5.97 -27.52 4.79
N THR A 44 -6.92 -28.45 4.73
CA THR A 44 -6.68 -29.76 4.15
C THR A 44 -6.38 -29.64 2.65
N LEU A 45 -5.67 -30.63 2.11
CA LEU A 45 -5.32 -30.66 0.68
C LEU A 45 -6.58 -30.70 -0.22
N SER A 46 -7.63 -31.41 0.22
CA SER A 46 -8.91 -31.49 -0.50
C SER A 46 -9.61 -30.14 -0.56
N THR A 47 -9.69 -29.42 0.55
CA THR A 47 -10.28 -28.06 0.59
C THR A 47 -9.47 -27.10 -0.28
N ARG A 48 -8.14 -27.16 -0.23
CA ARG A 48 -7.28 -26.33 -1.10
C ARG A 48 -7.56 -26.56 -2.58
N LYS A 49 -7.75 -27.81 -3.01
CA LYS A 49 -8.09 -28.14 -4.41
C LYS A 49 -9.44 -27.55 -4.80
N LYS A 50 -10.46 -27.67 -3.93
CA LYS A 50 -11.79 -27.09 -4.17
C LYS A 50 -11.75 -25.56 -4.27
N LEU A 51 -11.03 -24.89 -3.37
CA LEU A 51 -10.86 -23.44 -3.40
C LEU A 51 -10.16 -22.96 -4.67
N LYS A 52 -9.16 -23.71 -5.16
CA LYS A 52 -8.51 -23.39 -6.44
C LYS A 52 -9.47 -23.53 -7.62
N GLN A 53 -10.28 -24.59 -7.64
CA GLN A 53 -11.26 -24.80 -8.70
C GLN A 53 -12.29 -23.67 -8.70
N TYR A 54 -12.84 -23.34 -7.53
CA TYR A 54 -13.77 -22.23 -7.37
C TYR A 54 -13.16 -20.89 -7.83
N ALA A 55 -11.92 -20.60 -7.44
CA ALA A 55 -11.23 -19.40 -7.89
C ALA A 55 -11.12 -19.31 -9.43
N LEU A 56 -10.88 -20.44 -10.10
CA LEU A 56 -10.83 -20.50 -11.56
C LEU A 56 -12.22 -20.33 -12.20
N ASP A 57 -13.24 -20.96 -11.62
CA ASP A 57 -14.60 -20.94 -12.16
C ASP A 57 -15.26 -19.55 -12.05
N HIS A 58 -14.84 -18.77 -11.06
CA HIS A 58 -15.43 -17.45 -10.74
C HIS A 58 -14.52 -16.26 -11.08
N ASP A 59 -13.36 -16.49 -11.72
CA ASP A 59 -12.34 -15.47 -12.02
C ASP A 59 -11.93 -14.64 -10.78
N THR A 60 -11.71 -15.32 -9.65
CA THR A 60 -11.35 -14.68 -8.37
C THR A 60 -10.01 -15.20 -7.84
N LYS A 61 -9.51 -14.60 -6.76
CA LYS A 61 -8.32 -15.09 -6.05
C LYS A 61 -8.73 -15.82 -4.79
N MET A 62 -7.95 -16.84 -4.43
CA MET A 62 -8.10 -17.55 -3.14
C MET A 62 -8.04 -16.62 -1.93
N LYS A 63 -7.33 -15.50 -2.03
CA LYS A 63 -7.28 -14.47 -0.98
C LYS A 63 -8.67 -13.86 -0.76
N ASP A 64 -9.30 -13.44 -1.85
CA ASP A 64 -10.57 -12.73 -1.83
C ASP A 64 -11.67 -13.68 -1.31
N ILE A 65 -11.67 -14.94 -1.78
CA ILE A 65 -12.58 -15.99 -1.26
C ILE A 65 -12.42 -16.20 0.25
N ALA A 66 -11.19 -16.17 0.76
CA ALA A 66 -10.93 -16.36 2.19
C ALA A 66 -11.38 -15.14 3.01
N GLU A 67 -11.22 -13.92 2.48
CA GLU A 67 -11.70 -12.69 3.11
C GLU A 67 -13.22 -12.67 3.15
N ASP A 68 -13.90 -12.99 2.04
CA ASP A 68 -15.35 -13.06 1.97
C ASP A 68 -15.92 -14.10 2.95
N ALA A 69 -15.32 -15.30 3.00
CA ALA A 69 -15.75 -16.34 3.93
C ALA A 69 -15.55 -15.95 5.41
N LEU A 70 -14.50 -15.18 5.72
CA LEU A 70 -14.29 -14.65 7.07
C LEU A 70 -15.33 -13.59 7.43
N LEU A 71 -15.64 -12.68 6.50
CA LEU A 71 -16.67 -11.67 6.69
C LEU A 71 -18.04 -12.31 6.90
N GLU A 72 -18.43 -13.25 6.04
CA GLU A 72 -19.70 -13.99 6.16
C GLU A 72 -19.79 -14.75 7.48
N TYR A 73 -18.69 -15.37 7.93
CA TYR A 73 -18.65 -16.03 9.24
C TYR A 73 -18.88 -15.04 10.38
N MET A 74 -18.24 -13.87 10.35
CA MET A 74 -18.39 -12.83 11.38
C MET A 74 -19.81 -12.27 11.42
N GLU A 75 -20.43 -12.03 10.27
CA GLU A 75 -21.81 -11.53 10.18
C GLU A 75 -22.83 -12.54 10.72
N ASN A 76 -22.63 -13.84 10.44
CA ASN A 76 -23.53 -14.90 10.88
C ASN A 76 -23.39 -15.30 12.36
N HIS A 77 -22.33 -14.84 13.05
CA HIS A 77 -22.04 -15.18 14.44
C HIS A 77 -22.04 -13.96 15.38
N GLN A 78 -22.63 -12.84 14.94
CA GLN A 78 -23.03 -11.71 15.80
C GLN A 78 -24.43 -11.92 16.36
#